data_AF-A0AAE3FVQ6-F1
#
_entry.id   AF-A0AAE3FVQ6-F1
#
_cell.length_a   1.000
_cell.length_b   1.000
_cell.length_c   1.000
_cell.angle_alpha   90.00
_cell.angle_beta   90.00
_cell.angle_gamma   90.00
#
_symmetry.space_group_name_H-M   'P 1'
#
loop_
_entity.id
_entity.type
_entity.pdbx_description
1 polymer ?
#
loop_
_entity_poly.entity_id
_entity_poly.type
_entity_poly.pdbx_seq_one_letter_code
_entity_poly.pdbx_strand_id
1 'polypeptide(L)'
;MADRILVALDGSTRSEDALRYACETFPDASITTLFVRDPFGHYSEEQAFPDRVSDWIAQLDERADEIFAEAAAIADAGGKTVETKRRTGKPPREIVAEAIEGEYDTVVVGNHGKHGVVDVLLGNVAKTVVDRSPVTVIVVKTDQQ
;
A
#
# COMPACT_ATOMS: atom_id res chain seq x y z
N MET A 1 -18.73 1.93 13.26
CA MET A 1 -17.72 2.76 12.57
C MET A 1 -16.51 1.88 12.32
N ALA A 2 -15.65 2.20 11.36
CA ALA A 2 -14.43 1.43 11.14
C ALA A 2 -13.38 1.91 12.15
N ASP A 3 -12.85 1.00 12.96
CA ASP A 3 -11.93 1.32 14.06
C ASP A 3 -10.47 0.99 13.68
N ARG A 4 -10.28 0.08 12.72
CA ARG A 4 -8.96 -0.37 12.21
C ARG A 4 -8.88 -0.22 10.70
N ILE A 5 -8.02 0.67 10.24
CA ILE A 5 -7.85 1.00 8.82
C ILE A 5 -6.50 0.50 8.32
N LEU A 6 -6.49 -0.27 7.23
CA LEU A 6 -5.29 -0.66 6.52
C LEU A 6 -5.10 0.23 5.29
N VAL A 7 -3.97 0.90 5.15
CA VAL A 7 -3.64 1.73 3.99
C VAL A 7 -2.49 1.08 3.23
N ALA A 8 -2.71 0.69 1.97
CA ALA A 8 -1.65 0.10 1.15
C ALA A 8 -0.83 1.20 0.45
N LEU A 9 0.49 1.14 0.62
CA LEU A 9 1.44 2.10 0.07
C LEU A 9 2.36 1.44 -0.96
N ASP A 10 2.68 2.18 -2.01
CA ASP A 10 3.72 1.82 -3.00
C ASP A 10 4.72 2.95 -3.27
N GLY A 11 4.63 4.04 -2.49
CA GLY A 11 5.47 5.23 -2.61
C GLY A 11 5.14 6.08 -3.82
N SER A 12 3.93 5.96 -4.35
CA SER A 12 3.38 6.91 -5.32
C SER A 12 2.56 7.98 -4.62
N THR A 13 2.48 9.17 -5.22
CA THR A 13 1.62 10.28 -4.74
C THR A 13 0.18 9.83 -4.48
N ARG A 14 -0.35 8.96 -5.34
CA ARG A 14 -1.71 8.41 -5.17
C ARG A 14 -1.87 7.54 -3.93
N SER A 15 -0.83 6.80 -3.56
CA SER A 15 -0.83 6.04 -2.32
C SER A 15 -0.69 6.93 -1.08
N GLU A 16 0.05 8.03 -1.19
CA GLU A 16 0.10 9.07 -0.15
C GLU A 16 -1.25 9.79 0.02
N ASP A 17 -1.94 10.08 -1.08
CA ASP A 17 -3.28 10.69 -1.03
C ASP A 17 -4.30 9.75 -0.38
N ALA A 18 -4.17 8.44 -0.62
CA ALA A 18 -4.95 7.45 0.09
C ALA A 18 -4.71 7.49 1.61
N LEU A 19 -3.46 7.71 2.03
CA LEU A 19 -3.13 7.91 3.45
C LEU A 19 -3.70 9.22 4.00
N ARG A 20 -3.55 10.34 3.28
CA ARG A 20 -4.13 11.64 3.68
C ARG A 20 -5.64 11.51 3.88
N TYR A 21 -6.32 10.92 2.90
CA TYR A 21 -7.75 10.67 2.96
C TYR A 21 -8.14 9.80 4.17
N ALA A 22 -7.38 8.74 4.47
CA ALA A 22 -7.64 7.88 5.62
C ALA A 22 -7.49 8.65 6.95
N CYS A 23 -6.42 9.44 7.09
CA CYS A 23 -6.19 10.28 8.26
C CYS A 23 -7.31 11.31 8.48
N GLU A 24 -7.78 11.96 7.42
CA GLU A 24 -8.85 12.97 7.48
C GLU A 24 -10.23 12.35 7.76
N THR A 25 -10.52 11.22 7.13
CA THR A 25 -11.85 10.57 7.19
C THR A 25 -12.04 9.79 8.49
N PHE A 26 -10.97 9.24 9.04
CA PHE A 26 -11.01 8.40 10.24
C PHE A 26 -10.15 8.99 11.37
N PRO A 27 -10.54 10.15 11.94
CA PRO A 27 -9.77 10.87 12.96
C PRO A 27 -9.54 10.06 14.24
N ASP A 28 -10.45 9.14 14.57
CA ASP A 28 -10.38 8.34 15.81
C ASP A 28 -9.91 6.89 15.59
N ALA A 29 -9.76 6.45 14.33
CA ALA A 29 -9.37 5.08 14.02
C ALA A 29 -7.85 4.87 14.12
N SER A 30 -7.46 3.62 14.41
CA SER A 30 -6.08 3.17 14.29
C SER A 30 -5.75 2.87 12.84
N ILE A 31 -4.69 3.50 12.33
CA ILE A 31 -4.27 3.38 10.93
C ILE A 31 -2.95 2.63 10.87
N THR A 32 -2.93 1.53 10.09
CA THR A 32 -1.71 0.82 9.73
C THR A 32 -1.42 1.02 8.25
N THR A 33 -0.20 1.42 7.93
CA THR A 33 0.32 1.47 6.57
C THR A 33 1.03 0.17 6.23
N LEU A 34 0.80 -0.32 5.01
CA LEU A 34 1.36 -1.59 4.53
C LEU A 34 2.14 -1.36 3.24
N PHE A 35 3.41 -1.79 3.24
CA PHE A 35 4.20 -1.95 2.03
C PHE A 35 4.43 -3.44 1.73
N VAL A 36 4.21 -3.84 0.48
CA VAL A 36 4.44 -5.22 0.04
C VAL A 36 5.65 -5.29 -0.88
N ARG A 37 6.68 -6.00 -0.42
CA ARG A 37 7.86 -6.35 -1.22
C ARG A 37 7.45 -7.41 -2.25
N ASP A 38 7.53 -7.08 -3.53
CA ASP A 38 7.35 -8.04 -4.62
C ASP A 38 8.71 -8.39 -5.25
N PRO A 39 9.48 -9.33 -4.66
CA PRO A 39 10.74 -9.77 -5.24
C PRO A 39 10.53 -10.46 -6.60
N PHE A 40 9.28 -10.81 -6.95
CA PHE A 40 8.88 -11.43 -8.20
C PHE A 40 8.25 -10.44 -9.19
N GLY A 41 8.28 -9.13 -8.92
CA GLY A 41 7.63 -8.11 -9.75
C GLY A 41 8.32 -7.89 -11.10
N HIS A 42 9.62 -8.21 -11.18
CA HIS A 42 10.47 -8.06 -12.37
C HIS A 42 11.03 -9.39 -12.88
N TYR A 43 10.41 -10.53 -12.57
CA TYR A 43 10.87 -11.84 -13.07
C TYR A 43 10.74 -11.89 -14.61
N SER A 44 11.81 -11.51 -15.31
CA SER A 44 12.20 -12.18 -16.54
C SER A 44 12.97 -13.45 -16.14
N GLU A 45 12.76 -14.54 -16.88
CA GLU A 45 13.42 -15.84 -16.64
C GLU A 45 14.96 -15.76 -16.69
N GLU A 46 15.53 -14.64 -17.14
CA GLU A 46 16.97 -14.41 -17.32
C GLU A 46 17.74 -14.01 -16.05
N GLN A 47 17.08 -13.70 -14.92
CA GLN A 47 17.74 -13.16 -13.70
C GLN A 47 17.89 -14.14 -12.52
N ALA A 48 17.88 -15.45 -12.77
CA ALA A 48 18.01 -16.49 -11.74
C ALA A 48 19.44 -16.64 -11.18
N PHE A 49 19.95 -15.62 -10.48
CA PHE A 49 21.19 -15.71 -9.70
C PHE A 49 20.92 -15.44 -8.21
N PRO A 50 21.23 -16.38 -7.29
CA PRO A 50 20.96 -16.26 -5.86
C PRO A 50 21.50 -14.96 -5.23
N ASP A 51 22.71 -14.55 -5.62
CA ASP A 51 23.38 -13.36 -5.07
C ASP A 51 22.66 -12.04 -5.43
N ARG A 52 21.88 -12.00 -6.52
CA ARG A 52 21.11 -10.81 -6.90
C ARG A 52 19.78 -10.70 -6.15
N VAL A 53 19.28 -11.81 -5.61
CA VAL A 53 18.02 -11.83 -4.87
C VAL A 53 18.18 -11.15 -3.52
N SER A 54 19.30 -11.36 -2.82
CA SER A 54 19.58 -10.70 -1.54
C SER A 54 19.71 -9.20 -1.68
N ASP A 55 20.46 -8.73 -2.69
CA ASP A 55 20.65 -7.31 -2.96
C ASP A 55 19.32 -6.64 -3.34
N TRP A 56 18.50 -7.34 -4.12
CA TRP A 56 17.16 -6.86 -4.50
C TRP A 56 16.23 -6.73 -3.29
N ILE A 57 16.27 -7.70 -2.37
CA ILE A 57 15.49 -7.62 -1.13
C ILE A 57 15.95 -6.44 -0.27
N ALA A 58 17.27 -6.21 -0.15
CA ALA A 58 17.81 -5.08 0.59
C ALA A 58 17.34 -3.74 0.00
N GLN A 59 17.33 -3.59 -1.33
CA GLN A 59 16.80 -2.40 -2.00
C GLN A 59 15.30 -2.19 -1.73
N LEU A 60 14.51 -3.28 -1.68
CA LEU A 60 13.10 -3.19 -1.33
C LEU A 60 12.89 -2.81 0.15
N ASP A 61 13.81 -3.18 1.04
CA ASP A 61 13.77 -2.79 2.45
C ASP A 61 14.09 -1.30 2.63
N GLU A 62 15.15 -0.80 2.00
CA GLU A 62 15.48 0.63 1.97
C GLU A 62 14.29 1.44 1.42
N ARG A 63 13.69 0.95 0.32
CA ARG A 63 12.51 1.60 -0.26
C ARG A 63 11.31 1.61 0.69
N ALA A 64 11.12 0.53 1.46
CA ALA A 64 10.06 0.48 2.45
C ALA A 64 10.30 1.49 3.59
N ASP A 65 11.55 1.63 4.06
CA ASP A 65 11.92 2.63 5.06
C ASP A 65 11.62 4.06 4.58
N GLU A 66 11.97 4.40 3.35
CA GLU A 66 11.64 5.70 2.74
C GLU A 66 10.13 5.96 2.73
N ILE A 67 9.35 5.00 2.24
CA ILE A 67 7.89 5.10 2.15
C ILE A 67 7.26 5.29 3.53
N PHE A 68 7.78 4.59 4.55
CA PHE A 68 7.26 4.73 5.90
C PHE A 68 7.67 6.04 6.58
N ALA A 69 8.86 6.56 6.28
CA ALA A 69 9.25 7.88 6.74
C ALA A 69 8.32 8.97 6.16
N GLU A 70 8.02 8.89 4.86
CA GLU A 70 7.05 9.77 4.19
C GLU A 70 5.64 9.62 4.78
N ALA A 71 5.19 8.37 5.01
CA ALA A 71 3.89 8.09 5.60
C ALA A 71 3.74 8.67 7.01
N ALA A 72 4.79 8.53 7.84
CA ALA A 72 4.82 9.11 9.18
C ALA A 72 4.73 10.63 9.14
N ALA A 73 5.46 11.28 8.22
CA ALA A 73 5.40 12.74 8.04
C ALA A 73 4.02 13.22 7.58
N ILE A 74 3.37 12.49 6.67
CA ILE A 74 2.00 12.79 6.23
C ILE A 74 1.01 12.68 7.39
N ALA A 75 1.11 11.63 8.20
CA ALA A 75 0.23 11.44 9.35
C ALA A 75 0.45 12.52 10.42
N ASP A 76 1.71 12.85 10.72
CA ASP A 76 2.08 13.86 11.71
C ASP A 76 1.59 15.27 11.33
N ALA A 77 1.65 15.62 10.03
CA ALA A 77 1.05 16.85 9.52
C ALA A 77 -0.46 16.95 9.79
N GLY A 78 -1.15 15.80 9.91
CA GLY A 78 -2.56 15.68 10.32
C GLY A 78 -2.77 15.45 11.82
N GLY A 79 -1.73 15.52 12.65
CA GLY A 79 -1.79 15.29 14.10
C GLY A 79 -2.03 13.82 14.48
N LYS A 80 -1.65 12.88 13.62
CA LYS A 80 -1.83 11.44 13.80
C LYS A 80 -0.52 10.68 13.78
N THR A 81 -0.54 9.52 14.41
CA THR A 81 0.49 8.49 14.25
C THR A 81 -0.08 7.31 13.48
N VAL A 82 0.79 6.61 12.74
CA VAL A 82 0.41 5.41 11.97
C VAL A 82 1.38 4.29 12.29
N GLU A 83 0.85 3.07 12.35
CA GLU A 83 1.68 1.87 12.39
C GLU A 83 2.20 1.56 10.99
N THR A 84 3.33 0.86 10.91
CA THR A 84 3.93 0.45 9.63
C THR A 84 4.12 -1.07 9.63
N LYS A 85 3.72 -1.72 8.55
CA LYS A 85 3.87 -3.17 8.35
C LYS A 85 4.46 -3.47 6.99
N ARG A 86 5.33 -4.49 6.96
CA ARG A 86 5.90 -5.03 5.72
C ARG A 86 5.36 -6.43 5.48
N ARG A 87 5.06 -6.73 4.21
CA ARG A 87 4.87 -8.11 3.74
C ARG A 87 5.74 -8.40 2.53
N THR A 88 5.90 -9.67 2.20
CA THR A 88 6.59 -10.13 1.00
C THR A 88 5.67 -11.03 0.20
N GLY A 89 5.48 -10.72 -1.07
CA GLY A 89 4.61 -11.50 -1.94
C GLY A 89 4.04 -10.66 -3.07
N LYS A 90 2.91 -11.10 -3.61
CA LYS A 90 2.20 -10.33 -4.64
C LYS A 90 1.33 -9.27 -3.97
N PRO A 91 1.49 -7.96 -4.27
CA PRO A 91 0.84 -6.87 -3.54
C PRO A 91 -0.66 -7.07 -3.29
N PRO A 92 -1.51 -7.34 -4.30
CA PRO A 92 -2.95 -7.45 -4.03
C PRO A 92 -3.30 -8.68 -3.18
N ARG A 93 -2.49 -9.75 -3.20
CA ARG A 93 -2.74 -10.93 -2.35
C ARG A 93 -2.37 -10.64 -0.90
N GLU A 94 -1.20 -10.04 -0.68
CA GLU A 94 -0.73 -9.72 0.66
C GLU A 94 -1.57 -8.62 1.33
N ILE A 95 -2.09 -7.66 0.57
CA ILE A 95 -3.02 -6.64 1.10
C ILE A 95 -4.30 -7.31 1.61
N VAL A 96 -4.90 -8.21 0.83
CA VAL A 96 -6.12 -8.93 1.25
C VAL A 96 -5.84 -9.86 2.41
N ALA A 97 -4.70 -10.55 2.41
CA ALA A 97 -4.29 -11.42 3.52
C ALA A 97 -4.09 -10.63 4.82
N GLU A 98 -3.39 -9.50 4.77
CA GLU A 98 -3.20 -8.63 5.94
C GLU A 98 -4.52 -8.04 6.43
N ALA A 99 -5.42 -7.66 5.53
CA ALA A 99 -6.74 -7.17 5.92
C ALA A 99 -7.51 -8.19 6.79
N ILE A 100 -7.40 -9.48 6.45
CA ILE A 100 -8.01 -10.59 7.20
C ILE A 100 -7.25 -10.88 8.49
N GLU A 101 -5.94 -11.11 8.40
CA GLU A 101 -5.10 -11.54 9.51
C GLU A 101 -4.99 -10.47 10.61
N GLY A 102 -4.99 -9.20 10.22
CA GLY A 102 -4.93 -8.06 11.13
C GLY A 102 -6.31 -7.53 11.56
N GLU A 103 -7.39 -8.22 11.19
CA GLU A 103 -8.78 -7.91 11.55
C GLU A 103 -9.14 -6.43 11.26
N TYR A 104 -8.79 -5.96 10.07
CA TYR A 104 -9.08 -4.59 9.65
C TYR A 104 -10.52 -4.45 9.17
N ASP A 105 -11.16 -3.32 9.47
CA ASP A 105 -12.54 -3.06 9.05
C ASP A 105 -12.63 -2.46 7.64
N THR A 106 -11.54 -1.81 7.21
CA THR A 106 -11.48 -1.08 5.94
C THR A 106 -10.08 -1.08 5.38
N VAL A 107 -9.97 -1.30 4.07
CA VAL A 107 -8.75 -1.15 3.30
C VAL A 107 -8.85 0.11 2.44
N VAL A 108 -7.86 0.98 2.50
CA VAL A 108 -7.74 2.19 1.67
C VAL A 108 -6.58 2.01 0.70
N VAL A 109 -6.86 2.23 -0.59
CA VAL A 109 -5.86 2.12 -1.66
C VAL A 109 -5.98 3.31 -2.61
N GLY A 110 -4.86 3.73 -3.20
CA GLY A 110 -4.88 4.63 -4.35
C GLY A 110 -5.48 3.95 -5.59
N ASN A 111 -6.11 4.72 -6.48
CA ASN A 111 -6.71 4.16 -7.70
C ASN A 111 -5.68 3.57 -8.67
N HIS A 112 -4.45 4.07 -8.66
CA HIS A 112 -3.32 3.57 -9.42
C HIS A 112 -2.07 3.57 -8.56
N GLY A 113 -1.18 2.63 -8.85
CA GLY A 113 0.16 2.66 -8.30
C GLY A 113 1.13 3.50 -9.13
N LYS A 114 2.43 3.34 -8.83
CA LYS A 114 3.56 4.04 -9.44
C LYS A 114 3.62 3.98 -10.97
N HIS A 115 3.15 2.89 -11.58
CA HIS A 115 3.22 2.63 -13.03
C HIS A 115 1.86 2.71 -13.76
N GLY A 116 0.87 3.40 -13.17
CA GLY A 116 -0.47 3.47 -13.75
C GLY A 116 -0.52 4.10 -15.14
N VAL A 117 -1.34 3.54 -16.03
CA VAL A 117 -1.64 4.09 -17.36
C VAL A 117 -2.78 5.11 -17.23
N VAL A 118 -2.65 6.26 -17.91
CA VAL A 118 -3.55 7.42 -17.76
C VAL A 118 -5.01 7.13 -18.15
N ASP A 119 -5.26 6.16 -19.04
CA ASP A 119 -6.59 5.88 -19.61
C ASP A 119 -7.36 4.73 -18.91
N VAL A 120 -6.83 4.18 -17.82
CA VAL A 120 -7.51 3.12 -17.05
C VAL A 120 -8.14 3.72 -15.79
N LEU A 121 -9.34 3.25 -15.41
CA LEU A 121 -10.05 3.76 -14.22
C LEU A 121 -9.43 3.24 -12.90
N LEU A 122 -8.95 1.99 -12.88
CA LEU A 122 -8.37 1.32 -11.72
C LEU A 122 -7.14 0.49 -12.13
N GLY A 123 -6.03 0.69 -11.42
CA GLY A 123 -4.85 -0.16 -11.51
C GLY A 123 -5.12 -1.58 -11.01
N ASN A 124 -4.27 -2.52 -11.42
CA ASN A 124 -4.44 -3.94 -11.13
C ASN A 124 -4.54 -4.26 -9.63
N VAL A 125 -3.76 -3.58 -8.80
CA VAL A 125 -3.78 -3.76 -7.33
C VAL A 125 -5.14 -3.35 -6.78
N ALA A 126 -5.57 -2.11 -7.02
CA ALA A 126 -6.85 -1.60 -6.54
C ALA A 126 -8.02 -2.46 -7.02
N LYS A 127 -8.06 -2.82 -8.30
CA LYS A 127 -9.09 -3.71 -8.86
C LYS A 127 -9.14 -5.06 -8.14
N THR A 128 -8.00 -5.69 -7.93
CA THR A 128 -7.94 -7.02 -7.29
C THR A 128 -8.33 -6.96 -5.81
N VAL A 129 -7.93 -5.89 -5.11
CA VAL A 129 -8.29 -5.68 -3.69
C VAL A 129 -9.80 -5.46 -3.57
N VAL A 130 -10.39 -4.61 -4.43
CA VAL A 130 -11.86 -4.41 -4.46
C VAL A 130 -12.61 -5.72 -4.71
N ASP A 131 -12.13 -6.54 -5.64
CA ASP A 131 -12.78 -7.81 -6.02
C ASP A 131 -12.69 -8.89 -4.94
N ARG A 132 -11.64 -8.88 -4.12
CA ARG A 132 -11.30 -10.01 -3.21
C ARG A 132 -11.33 -9.68 -1.73
N SER A 133 -11.36 -8.40 -1.36
CA SER A 133 -11.37 -8.00 0.04
C SER A 133 -12.67 -8.45 0.71
N PRO A 134 -12.61 -9.11 1.88
CA PRO A 134 -13.81 -9.43 2.65
C PRO A 134 -14.34 -8.22 3.44
N VAL A 135 -13.61 -7.11 3.45
CA VAL A 135 -13.93 -5.89 4.20
C VAL A 135 -14.05 -4.70 3.26
N THR A 136 -14.60 -3.60 3.78
CA THR A 136 -14.84 -2.39 2.97
C THR A 136 -13.57 -1.91 2.30
N VAL A 137 -13.64 -1.61 1.00
CA VAL A 137 -12.51 -1.05 0.25
C VAL A 137 -12.85 0.36 -0.19
N ILE A 138 -12.00 1.32 0.18
CA ILE A 138 -12.06 2.69 -0.31
C ILE A 138 -10.95 2.86 -1.33
N VAL A 139 -11.35 3.24 -2.55
CA VAL A 139 -10.40 3.60 -3.59
C VAL A 139 -10.37 5.11 -3.72
N VAL A 140 -9.21 5.70 -3.43
CA VAL A 140 -9.01 7.15 -3.51
C VAL A 140 -8.53 7.50 -4.91
N LYS A 141 -9.32 8.33 -5.60
CA LYS A 141 -8.91 8.94 -6.87
C LYS A 141 -8.26 10.28 -6.55
N THR A 142 -7.01 10.44 -6.96
CA THR A 142 -6.38 11.76 -7.01
C THR A 142 -6.39 12.27 -8.45
N ASP A 143 -6.81 13.53 -8.63
CA ASP A 143 -6.64 14.22 -9.90
C ASP A 143 -5.16 14.50 -10.16
N GLN A 144 -4.75 14.41 -11.43
CA GLN A 144 -3.41 14.80 -11.84
C GLN A 144 -3.35 16.33 -11.78
N GLN A 145 -2.48 16.88 -10.93
CA GLN A 145 -1.90 18.19 -11.21
C GLN A 145 -0.68 17.98 -12.09
#